data_AF-A0A453JBE1-F1
#
_entry.id   AF-A0A453JBE1-F1
#
_cell.length_a   1.000
_cell.length_b   1.000
_cell.length_c   1.000
_cell.angle_alpha   90.00
_cell.angle_beta   90.00
_cell.angle_gamma   90.00
#
_symmetry.space_group_name_H-M   'P 1'
#
loop_
_entity.id
_entity.type
_entity.pdbx_description
1 polymer ?
#
loop_
_entity_poly.entity_id
_entity_poly.type
_entity_poly.pdbx_seq_one_letter_code
_entity_poly.pdbx_strand_id
1 'polypeptide(L)'
;FVFQVAFSNQKNFGKEASQAAWAHEQRTLHGLESAPGREKAASMELGHMAEETKRRAEITRLRAVHTLKGKVENAAILKGLDLDNINNQHYTV
;
A
#
# COMPACT_ATOMS: atom_id res chain seq x y z
N PHE A 1 21.25 -39.26 43.74
CA PHE A 1 20.49 -38.71 42.60
C PHE A 1 21.12 -39.22 41.32
N VAL A 2 20.43 -40.09 40.58
CA VAL A 2 20.92 -40.64 39.31
C VAL A 2 20.35 -39.77 38.18
N PHE A 3 21.21 -39.26 37.30
CA PHE A 3 20.78 -38.51 36.12
C PHE A 3 20.49 -39.51 34.99
N GLN A 4 19.23 -39.57 34.55
CA GLN A 4 18.83 -40.38 33.40
C GLN A 4 18.99 -39.51 32.14
N VAL A 5 20.00 -39.80 31.33
CA VAL A 5 20.20 -39.14 30.04
C VAL A 5 19.34 -39.85 29.01
N ALA A 6 18.34 -39.16 28.46
CA ALA A 6 17.49 -39.68 27.40
C ALA A 6 18.24 -39.61 26.05
N PHE A 7 18.57 -40.77 25.48
CA PHE A 7 19.14 -40.85 24.14
C PHE A 7 17.99 -40.93 23.11
N SER A 8 17.91 -39.94 22.23
CA SER A 8 16.97 -39.92 21.10
C SER A 8 17.66 -40.48 19.85
N ASN A 9 17.01 -41.43 19.16
CA ASN A 9 17.47 -41.97 17.86
C ASN A 9 17.04 -41.09 16.67
N GLN A 10 16.48 -39.91 16.92
CA GLN A 10 15.93 -39.04 15.88
C GLN A 10 17.05 -38.27 15.18
N LYS A 11 17.32 -38.64 13.92
CA LYS A 11 18.29 -37.95 13.08
C LYS A 11 17.82 -36.49 12.88
N ASN A 12 18.59 -35.54 13.41
CA ASN A 12 18.36 -34.08 13.39
C ASN A 12 17.50 -33.46 14.52
N PHE A 13 17.38 -34.12 15.68
CA PHE A 13 16.70 -33.53 16.85
C PHE A 13 17.19 -32.09 17.13
N GLY A 14 16.27 -31.12 17.16
CA GLY A 14 16.56 -29.71 17.45
C GLY A 14 17.11 -28.87 16.28
N LYS A 15 17.58 -29.47 15.18
CA LYS A 15 18.12 -28.69 14.04
C LYS A 15 17.06 -27.87 13.34
N GLU A 16 15.87 -28.43 13.11
CA GLU A 16 14.77 -27.72 12.46
C GLU A 16 14.25 -26.55 13.31
N ALA A 17 14.12 -26.76 14.62
CA ALA A 17 13.74 -25.72 15.56
C ALA A 17 14.80 -24.60 15.64
N SER A 18 16.09 -24.96 15.67
CA SER A 18 17.18 -23.97 15.60
C SER A 18 17.22 -23.23 14.27
N GLN A 19 16.98 -23.91 13.14
CA GLN A 19 17.01 -23.28 11.83
C GLN A 19 15.80 -22.35 11.63
N ALA A 20 14.64 -22.71 12.15
CA ALA A 20 13.46 -21.85 12.19
C ALA A 20 13.69 -20.61 13.08
N ALA A 21 14.31 -20.80 14.26
CA ALA A 21 14.67 -19.70 15.14
C ALA A 21 15.71 -18.77 14.49
N TRP A 22 16.73 -19.32 13.83
CA TRP A 22 17.72 -18.53 13.09
C TRP A 22 17.09 -17.77 11.93
N ALA A 23 16.20 -18.40 11.14
CA ALA A 23 15.49 -17.71 10.06
C ALA A 23 14.58 -16.58 10.57
N HIS A 24 13.95 -16.77 11.74
CA HIS A 24 13.14 -15.74 12.39
C HIS A 24 13.99 -14.56 12.88
N GLU A 25 15.08 -14.84 13.59
CA GLU A 25 16.01 -13.84 14.11
C GLU A 25 16.72 -13.06 12.99
N GLN A 26 17.07 -13.73 11.88
CA GLN A 26 17.59 -13.07 10.68
C GLN A 26 16.54 -12.12 10.05
N ARG A 27 15.25 -12.48 10.00
CA ARG A 27 14.20 -11.56 9.53
C ARG A 27 14.06 -10.33 10.42
N THR A 28 14.15 -10.50 11.74
CA THR A 28 14.12 -9.40 12.71
C THR A 28 15.35 -8.50 12.58
N LEU A 29 16.55 -9.07 12.40
CA LEU A 29 17.80 -8.33 12.23
C LEU A 29 17.79 -7.42 10.99
N HIS A 30 17.14 -7.87 9.91
CA HIS A 30 16.99 -7.07 8.69
C HIS A 30 15.85 -6.03 8.74
N GLY A 31 15.14 -5.88 9.87
CA GLY A 31 14.04 -4.93 9.99
C GLY A 31 12.81 -5.27 9.13
N LEU A 32 12.74 -6.51 8.63
CA LEU A 32 11.65 -7.02 7.79
C LEU A 32 10.52 -7.67 8.60
N GLU A 33 10.60 -7.64 9.93
CA GLU A 33 9.51 -8.14 10.77
C GLU A 33 8.34 -7.16 10.73
N SER A 34 7.36 -7.48 9.88
CA SER A 34 6.08 -6.79 9.87
C SER A 34 5.34 -7.18 11.15
N ALA A 35 5.12 -6.23 12.06
CA ALA A 35 4.37 -6.47 13.28
C ALA A 35 3.05 -7.18 12.96
N PRO A 36 2.61 -8.16 13.77
CA PRO A 36 1.37 -8.90 13.50
C PRO A 36 0.21 -7.91 13.35
N GLY A 37 -0.40 -7.88 12.16
CA GLY A 37 -1.48 -6.96 11.81
C GLY A 37 -1.08 -5.75 10.95
N ARG A 38 0.21 -5.45 10.77
CA ARG A 38 0.68 -4.34 9.93
C ARG A 38 0.32 -4.54 8.45
N GLU A 39 0.40 -5.76 7.92
CA GLU A 39 -0.03 -6.06 6.54
C GLU A 39 -1.53 -5.84 6.34
N LYS A 40 -2.34 -6.23 7.34
CA LYS A 40 -3.80 -6.01 7.31
C LYS A 40 -4.13 -4.52 7.38
N ALA A 41 -3.43 -3.76 8.23
CA ALA A 41 -3.57 -2.32 8.33
C ALA A 41 -3.17 -1.62 7.02
N ALA A 42 -2.03 -1.98 6.43
CA ALA A 42 -1.58 -1.45 5.16
C ALA A 42 -2.56 -1.78 4.02
N SER A 43 -3.10 -3.00 3.99
CA SER A 43 -4.11 -3.39 2.99
C SER A 43 -5.40 -2.58 3.13
N MET A 44 -5.82 -2.30 4.36
CA MET A 44 -6.98 -1.46 4.64
C MET A 44 -6.73 0.01 4.25
N GLU A 45 -5.54 0.54 4.54
CA GLU A 45 -5.13 1.89 4.15
C GLU A 45 -5.07 2.05 2.62
N LEU A 46 -4.48 1.08 1.92
CA LEU A 46 -4.46 1.02 0.45
C LEU A 46 -5.89 0.95 -0.11
N GLY A 47 -6.77 0.17 0.51
CA GLY A 47 -8.19 0.11 0.14
C GLY A 47 -8.89 1.47 0.29
N HIS A 48 -8.67 2.16 1.41
CA HIS A 48 -9.22 3.50 1.62
C HIS A 48 -8.68 4.53 0.60
N MET A 49 -7.39 4.45 0.28
CA MET A 49 -6.76 5.31 -0.72
C MET A 49 -7.32 5.06 -2.13
N ALA A 50 -7.56 3.81 -2.49
CA ALA A 50 -8.18 3.44 -3.76
C ALA A 50 -9.60 4.02 -3.89
N GLU A 51 -10.41 3.89 -2.84
CA GLU A 51 -11.78 4.44 -2.81
C GLU A 51 -11.78 5.98 -2.89
N GLU A 52 -10.87 6.64 -2.18
CA GLU A 52 -10.75 8.09 -2.25
C GLU A 52 -10.27 8.56 -3.63
N THR A 53 -9.33 7.83 -4.25
CA THR A 53 -8.86 8.12 -5.61
C THR A 53 -10.00 7.99 -6.61
N LYS A 54 -10.84 6.95 -6.48
CA LYS A 54 -12.03 6.76 -7.31
C LYS A 54 -13.04 7.89 -7.13
N ARG A 55 -13.32 8.31 -5.89
CA ARG A 55 -14.19 9.47 -5.63
C ARG A 55 -13.66 10.74 -6.29
N ARG A 56 -12.37 11.02 -6.15
CA ARG A 56 -11.73 12.20 -6.77
C ARG A 56 -11.80 12.16 -8.29
N ALA A 57 -11.56 10.99 -8.90
CA ALA A 57 -11.68 10.81 -10.34
C ALA A 57 -13.11 11.09 -10.83
N GLU A 58 -14.12 10.61 -10.09
CA GLU A 58 -15.52 10.85 -10.43
C GLU A 58 -15.91 12.33 -10.30
N ILE A 59 -15.45 13.01 -9.25
CA ILE A 59 -15.66 14.46 -9.09
C ILE A 59 -15.05 15.22 -10.28
N THR A 60 -13.83 14.88 -10.69
CA THR A 60 -13.17 15.50 -11.85
C THR A 60 -13.95 15.23 -13.14
N ARG A 61 -14.42 13.98 -13.35
CA ARG A 61 -15.25 13.62 -14.51
C ARG A 61 -16.55 14.44 -14.55
N LEU A 62 -17.22 14.58 -13.41
CA LEU A 62 -18.44 15.38 -13.30
C LEU A 62 -18.16 16.86 -13.57
N ARG A 63 -17.09 17.44 -13.01
CA ARG A 63 -16.70 18.84 -13.33
C ARG A 63 -16.45 19.02 -14.82
N ALA A 64 -15.75 18.08 -15.45
CA ALA A 64 -15.45 18.13 -16.87
C ALA A 64 -16.70 18.19 -17.76
N VAL A 65 -17.85 17.69 -17.29
CA VAL A 65 -19.11 17.65 -18.05
C VAL A 65 -20.11 18.73 -17.60
N HIS A 66 -20.06 19.15 -16.34
CA HIS A 66 -21.08 20.02 -15.75
C HIS A 66 -20.66 21.47 -15.51
N THR A 67 -19.38 21.80 -15.62
CA THR A 67 -18.93 23.19 -15.49
C THR A 67 -18.25 23.65 -16.77
N LEU A 68 -18.40 24.93 -17.11
CA LEU A 68 -17.69 25.52 -18.24
C LEU A 68 -16.17 25.40 -18.08
N LYS A 69 -15.66 25.65 -16.86
CA LYS A 69 -14.23 25.47 -16.51
C LYS A 69 -13.76 24.06 -16.85
N GLY A 70 -14.46 23.05 -16.34
CA GLY A 70 -14.04 21.65 -16.52
C GLY A 70 -14.07 21.23 -18.00
N LYS A 71 -15.05 21.71 -18.77
CA LYS A 71 -15.11 21.44 -20.22
C LYS A 71 -13.92 22.05 -20.95
N VAL A 72 -13.57 23.30 -20.65
CA VAL A 72 -12.45 24.02 -21.28
C VAL A 72 -11.12 23.35 -20.92
N GLU A 73 -10.90 23.05 -19.64
CA GLU A 73 -9.70 22.35 -19.17
C GLU A 73 -9.55 20.98 -19.84
N ASN A 74 -10.61 20.18 -19.87
CA ASN A 74 -10.59 18.87 -20.52
C ASN A 74 -10.33 18.97 -22.03
N ALA A 75 -10.93 19.94 -22.71
CA ALA A 75 -10.68 20.18 -24.13
C ALA A 75 -9.22 20.57 -24.40
N ALA A 76 -8.62 21.42 -23.57
CA ALA A 76 -7.22 21.80 -23.71
C ALA A 76 -6.27 20.61 -23.50
N ILE A 77 -6.51 19.79 -22.48
CA ILE A 77 -5.74 18.55 -22.26
C ILE A 77 -5.81 17.64 -23.50
N LEU A 78 -7.02 17.41 -24.04
CA LEU A 78 -7.21 16.60 -25.25
C LEU A 78 -6.55 17.20 -26.50
N LYS A 79 -6.25 18.50 -26.48
CA LYS A 79 -5.59 19.23 -27.57
C LYS A 79 -4.10 19.48 -27.30
N GLY A 80 -3.57 19.06 -26.15
CA GLY A 80 -2.18 19.33 -25.75
C GLY A 80 -1.88 20.82 -25.55
N LEU A 81 -2.88 21.61 -25.18
CA LEU A 81 -2.73 23.04 -24.90
C LEU A 81 -2.47 23.25 -23.40
N ASP A 82 -1.48 24.07 -23.09
CA ASP A 82 -1.16 24.47 -21.71
C ASP A 82 -2.04 25.66 -21.29
N LEU A 83 -2.84 25.45 -20.24
CA LEU A 83 -3.71 26.48 -19.65
C LEU A 83 -3.19 26.99 -18.29
N ASP A 84 -2.02 26.54 -17.82
CA ASP A 84 -1.51 26.86 -16.47
C ASP A 84 -1.34 28.37 -16.24
N ASN A 85 -1.31 29.17 -17.31
CA ASN A 85 -1.13 30.63 -17.26
C ASN A 85 -2.44 31.46 -17.40
N ILE A 86 -3.61 30.85 -17.56
CA ILE A 86 -4.87 31.61 -17.72
C ILE A 86 -5.40 32.00 -16.35
N ASN A 87 -5.07 33.23 -15.95
CA ASN A 87 -5.35 33.84 -14.65
C ASN A 87 -6.84 34.19 -14.39
N ASN A 88 -7.78 33.41 -14.96
CA ASN A 88 -9.24 33.56 -14.80
C ASN A 88 -9.83 32.25 -14.29
N GLN A 89 -9.79 32.03 -12.97
CA GLN A 89 -10.20 30.76 -12.33
C GLN A 89 -11.65 30.74 -11.82
N HIS A 90 -12.48 31.71 -12.21
CA HIS A 90 -13.88 31.80 -11.79
C HIS A 90 -14.83 31.42 -12.92
N TYR A 91 -15.06 30.12 -13.14
CA TYR A 91 -16.24 29.67 -13.91
C TYR A 91 -17.00 28.57 -13.18
N THR A 92 -18.31 28.75 -13.12
CA THR A 92 -19.33 27.87 -12.53
C THR A 92 -20.09 27.15 -13.66
N VAL A 93 -21.42 27.03 -13.59
CA VAL A 93 -22.24 26.13 -14.47
C VAL A 93 -22.11 26.49 -15.95
#